data_AF-A0A0R1QHZ8-F1
#
_entry.id   AF-A0A0R1QHZ8-F1
#
_cell.length_a   1.000
_cell.length_b   1.000
_cell.length_c   1.000
_cell.angle_alpha   90.00
_cell.angle_beta   90.00
_cell.angle_gamma   90.00
#
_symmetry.space_group_name_H-M   'P 1'
#
loop_
_entity.id
_entity.type
_entity.pdbx_description
1 polymer ?
#
loop_
_entity_poly.entity_id
_entity_poly.type
_entity_poly.pdbx_seq_one_letter_code
_entity_poly.pdbx_strand_id
1 'polypeptide(L)'
;MQAFWTESASYFMRIILVTFFSVGYTLYYERFYNNNVIPGGHRAIRIALFFVPLLFVMILHFGGLYVMRGTAGVFYHDPALYLLITPFFYPAFSKLEVGGQVFVLTWFWCATHPINVWQPTVVIGYVVMMGLIAVIKRHSHWLVINWGAGV
;
A
#
# COMPACT_ATOMS: atom_id res chain seq x y z
N MET A 1 19.51 2.14 30.20
CA MET A 1 18.89 0.80 30.10
C MET A 1 17.36 0.87 29.94
N GLN A 2 16.61 1.60 30.77
CA GLN A 2 15.15 1.67 30.67
C GLN A 2 14.64 2.20 29.31
N ALA A 3 15.30 3.23 28.74
CA ALA A 3 14.98 3.77 27.42
C ALA A 3 15.16 2.75 26.27
N PHE A 4 16.21 1.91 26.33
CA PHE A 4 16.48 0.89 25.33
C PHE A 4 15.36 -0.16 25.27
N TRP A 5 14.86 -0.58 26.44
CA TRP A 5 13.77 -1.56 26.52
C TRP A 5 12.44 -0.99 26.02
N THR A 6 12.14 0.28 26.30
CA THR A 6 10.91 0.93 25.82
C THR A 6 10.91 1.14 24.31
N GLU A 7 12.06 1.51 23.73
CA GLU A 7 12.19 1.66 22.27
C GLU A 7 12.11 0.30 21.56
N SER A 8 12.80 -0.72 22.08
CA SER A 8 12.78 -2.08 21.53
C SER A 8 11.37 -2.68 21.60
N ALA A 9 10.66 -2.49 22.71
CA ALA A 9 9.28 -2.94 22.85
C ALA A 9 8.34 -2.23 21.87
N SER A 10 8.47 -0.90 21.73
CA SER A 10 7.67 -0.14 20.75
C SER A 10 7.92 -0.61 19.32
N TYR A 11 9.18 -0.84 18.95
CA TYR A 11 9.55 -1.36 17.64
C TYR A 11 8.95 -2.73 17.37
N PHE A 12 9.05 -3.66 18.32
CA PHE A 12 8.49 -5.01 18.17
C PHE A 12 6.95 -4.98 18.04
N MET A 13 6.27 -4.16 18.84
CA MET A 13 4.83 -3.96 18.74
C MET A 13 4.41 -3.40 17.38
N ARG A 14 5.21 -2.49 16.80
CA ARG A 14 4.97 -1.96 15.45
C ARG A 14 5.08 -3.06 14.39
N ILE A 15 6.12 -3.89 14.44
CA ILE A 15 6.27 -5.03 13.51
C ILE A 15 5.07 -5.97 13.60
N ILE A 16 4.65 -6.31 14.82
CA ILE A 16 3.48 -7.16 15.06
C ILE A 16 2.24 -6.52 14.41
N LEU A 17 1.95 -5.25 14.73
CA LEU A 17 0.77 -4.57 14.22
C LEU A 17 0.77 -4.47 12.69
N VAL A 18 1.90 -4.12 12.07
CA VAL A 18 2.03 -4.05 10.60
C VAL A 18 1.84 -5.43 9.99
N THR A 19 2.41 -6.48 10.58
CA THR A 19 2.26 -7.85 10.08
C THR A 19 0.81 -8.31 10.15
N PHE A 20 0.16 -8.18 11.31
CA PHE A 20 -1.25 -8.56 11.48
C PHE A 20 -2.17 -7.75 10.57
N PHE A 21 -1.93 -6.45 10.45
CA PHE A 21 -2.66 -5.59 9.53
C PHE A 21 -2.49 -6.05 8.08
N SER A 22 -1.26 -6.30 7.64
CA SER A 22 -0.94 -6.68 6.25
C SER A 22 -1.54 -8.03 5.87
N VAL A 23 -1.41 -9.03 6.76
CA VAL A 23 -2.02 -10.36 6.57
C VAL A 23 -3.55 -10.26 6.54
N GLY A 24 -4.14 -9.58 7.53
CA GLY A 24 -5.60 -9.42 7.60
C GLY A 24 -6.16 -8.68 6.39
N TYR A 25 -5.47 -7.62 5.96
CA TYR A 25 -5.85 -6.85 4.78
C TYR A 25 -5.73 -7.67 3.49
N THR A 26 -4.65 -8.45 3.31
CA THR A 26 -4.50 -9.33 2.15
C THR A 26 -5.62 -10.34 2.05
N LEU A 27 -5.93 -11.03 3.16
CA LEU A 27 -7.01 -12.02 3.20
C LEU A 27 -8.38 -11.38 2.94
N TYR A 28 -8.63 -10.19 3.50
CA TYR A 28 -9.82 -9.40 3.21
C TYR A 28 -9.90 -9.07 1.72
N TYR A 29 -8.82 -8.55 1.15
CA TYR A 29 -8.76 -8.10 -0.24
C TYR A 29 -8.93 -9.27 -1.21
N GLU A 30 -8.24 -10.39 -0.96
CA GLU A 30 -8.36 -11.62 -1.73
C GLU A 30 -9.79 -12.16 -1.71
N ARG A 31 -10.39 -12.29 -0.53
CA ARG A 31 -11.77 -12.80 -0.39
C ARG A 31 -12.75 -11.88 -1.11
N PHE A 32 -12.58 -10.56 -0.97
CA PHE A 32 -13.44 -9.60 -1.63
C PHE A 32 -13.26 -9.65 -3.16
N TYR A 33 -12.03 -9.74 -3.65
CA TYR A 33 -11.70 -9.88 -5.07
C TYR A 33 -12.30 -11.15 -5.68
N ASN A 34 -12.09 -12.31 -5.04
CA ASN A 34 -12.57 -13.60 -5.51
C ASN A 34 -14.10 -13.66 -5.56
N ASN A 35 -14.78 -13.06 -4.58
CA ASN A 35 -16.24 -13.11 -4.50
C ASN A 35 -16.94 -12.12 -5.43
N ASN A 36 -16.29 -11.00 -5.79
CA ASN A 36 -16.97 -9.89 -6.45
C ASN A 36 -16.37 -9.46 -7.79
N VAL A 37 -15.07 -9.70 -8.03
CA VAL A 37 -14.40 -9.24 -9.25
C VAL A 37 -14.35 -10.35 -10.29
N ILE A 38 -13.91 -11.54 -9.90
CA ILE A 38 -13.79 -12.71 -10.80
C ILE A 38 -15.14 -13.10 -11.43
N PRO A 39 -16.26 -13.20 -10.68
CA PRO A 39 -17.54 -13.64 -11.24
C PRO A 39 -18.21 -12.60 -12.16
N GLY A 40 -17.55 -11.46 -12.43
CA GLY A 40 -18.16 -10.33 -13.12
C GLY A 40 -19.16 -9.56 -12.25
N GLY A 41 -18.95 -9.54 -10.93
CA GLY A 41 -19.87 -8.94 -9.96
C GLY A 41 -20.16 -7.46 -10.18
N HIS A 42 -21.19 -6.98 -9.49
CA HIS A 42 -21.79 -5.65 -9.69
C HIS A 42 -20.75 -4.51 -9.73
N ARG A 43 -20.87 -3.62 -10.72
CA ARG A 43 -19.95 -2.47 -10.93
C ARG A 43 -19.72 -1.63 -9.68
N ALA A 44 -20.75 -1.46 -8.83
CA ALA A 44 -20.66 -0.74 -7.56
C ALA A 44 -19.64 -1.37 -6.59
N ILE A 45 -19.51 -2.70 -6.59
CA ILE A 45 -18.61 -3.43 -5.70
C ILE A 45 -17.15 -3.30 -6.19
N ARG A 46 -16.93 -3.26 -7.50
CA ARG A 46 -15.62 -2.95 -8.09
C ARG A 46 -15.15 -1.54 -7.75
N ILE A 47 -16.06 -0.56 -7.77
CA ILE A 47 -15.79 0.81 -7.34
C ILE A 47 -15.38 0.82 -5.85
N ALA A 48 -16.06 0.06 -4.99
CA ALA A 48 -15.69 -0.03 -3.57
C ALA A 48 -14.26 -0.56 -3.35
N LEU A 49 -13.77 -1.50 -4.17
CA LEU A 49 -12.39 -2.00 -4.12
C LEU A 49 -11.33 -0.94 -4.42
N PHE A 50 -11.71 0.12 -5.13
CA PHE A 50 -10.82 1.23 -5.40
C PHE A 50 -10.91 2.29 -4.27
N PHE A 51 -12.13 2.70 -3.92
CA PHE A 51 -12.33 3.83 -3.01
C PHE A 51 -12.15 3.49 -1.53
N VAL A 52 -12.52 2.28 -1.09
CA VAL A 52 -12.37 1.91 0.34
C VAL A 52 -10.90 1.85 0.74
N PRO A 53 -10.01 1.15 0.02
CA PRO A 53 -8.57 1.21 0.31
C PRO A 53 -8.04 2.63 0.22
N LEU A 54 -8.41 3.39 -0.80
CA LEU A 54 -7.97 4.78 -0.96
C LEU A 54 -8.33 5.65 0.25
N LEU A 55 -9.56 5.51 0.77
CA LEU A 55 -9.99 6.23 1.97
C LEU A 55 -9.14 5.86 3.19
N PHE A 56 -8.88 4.56 3.39
CA PHE A 56 -8.00 4.09 4.46
C PHE A 56 -6.57 4.61 4.31
N VAL A 57 -6.02 4.61 3.10
CA VAL A 57 -4.71 5.19 2.80
C VAL A 57 -4.68 6.65 3.17
N MET A 58 -5.70 7.44 2.77
CA MET A 58 -5.75 8.86 3.11
C MET A 58 -5.79 9.09 4.62
N ILE A 59 -6.61 8.31 5.35
CA ILE A 59 -6.69 8.41 6.81
C ILE A 59 -5.35 8.05 7.46
N LEU A 60 -4.72 6.95 7.06
CA LEU A 60 -3.47 6.47 7.65
C LEU A 60 -2.30 7.39 7.31
N HIS A 61 -2.17 7.77 6.05
CA HIS A 61 -1.07 8.60 5.58
C HIS A 61 -1.21 10.04 6.09
N PHE A 62 -2.33 10.72 5.82
CA PHE A 62 -2.49 12.12 6.23
C PHE A 62 -2.84 12.25 7.72
N GLY A 63 -3.64 11.35 8.29
CA GLY A 63 -3.87 11.31 9.72
C GLY A 63 -2.56 11.03 10.48
N GLY A 64 -1.77 10.06 10.03
CA GLY A 64 -0.45 9.81 10.57
C GLY A 64 0.48 11.02 10.44
N LEU A 65 0.58 11.62 9.26
CA LEU A 65 1.53 12.70 8.98
C LEU A 65 1.16 14.03 9.65
N TYR A 66 -0.13 14.38 9.72
CA TYR A 66 -0.58 15.65 10.30
C TYR A 66 -0.88 15.57 11.79
N VAL A 67 -1.35 14.43 12.30
CA VAL A 67 -1.74 14.29 13.71
C VAL A 67 -0.60 13.70 14.54
N MET A 68 0.23 12.82 13.96
CA MET A 68 1.28 12.11 14.70
C MET A 68 2.68 12.51 14.25
N ARG A 69 3.30 13.44 15.00
CA ARG A 69 4.67 13.91 14.72
C ARG A 69 5.71 12.84 15.05
N GLY A 70 6.83 12.83 14.31
CA GLY A 70 7.99 11.99 14.59
C GLY A 70 7.82 10.54 14.12
N THR A 71 8.39 9.59 14.87
CA THR A 71 8.45 8.17 14.47
C THR A 71 7.07 7.51 14.40
N ALA A 72 6.05 8.06 15.07
CA ALA A 72 4.68 7.57 15.01
C ALA A 72 4.06 7.81 13.63
N GLY A 73 4.30 8.96 12.99
CA GLY A 73 3.79 9.23 11.64
C GLY A 73 4.36 8.28 10.59
N VAL A 74 5.65 7.95 10.69
CA VAL A 74 6.32 6.97 9.81
C VAL A 74 5.70 5.58 9.94
N PHE A 75 5.27 5.19 11.14
CA PHE A 75 4.61 3.90 11.33
C PHE A 75 3.32 3.75 10.51
N TYR A 76 2.53 4.81 10.35
CA TYR A 76 1.30 4.77 9.55
C TYR A 76 1.55 4.95 8.06
N HIS A 77 2.73 5.41 7.67
CA HIS A 77 3.14 5.53 6.28
C HIS A 77 3.27 4.16 5.61
N ASP A 78 3.89 3.17 6.28
CA ASP A 78 4.17 1.86 5.67
C ASP A 78 2.89 1.04 5.39
N PRO A 79 1.91 0.93 6.32
CA PRO A 79 0.60 0.34 6.03
C PRO A 79 -0.16 1.07 4.92
N ALA A 80 -0.06 2.40 4.85
CA ALA A 80 -0.70 3.18 3.78
C ALA A 80 -0.10 2.85 2.41
N LEU A 81 1.23 2.74 2.32
CA LEU A 81 1.90 2.33 1.09
C LEU A 81 1.52 0.89 0.71
N TYR A 82 1.45 -0.02 1.69
CA TYR A 82 1.03 -1.40 1.47
C TYR A 82 -0.39 -1.50 0.88
N LEU A 83 -1.33 -0.76 1.45
CA LEU A 83 -2.72 -0.64 0.96
C LEU A 83 -2.78 -0.15 -0.49
N LEU A 84 -1.91 0.81 -0.87
CA LEU A 84 -1.86 1.34 -2.23
C LEU A 84 -1.29 0.34 -3.25
N ILE A 85 -0.33 -0.49 -2.84
CA ILE A 85 0.35 -1.43 -3.74
C ILE A 85 -0.44 -2.75 -3.88
N THR A 86 -1.17 -3.16 -2.84
CA THR A 86 -1.92 -4.45 -2.81
C THR A 86 -2.80 -4.71 -4.06
N PRO A 87 -3.57 -3.74 -4.58
CA PRO A 87 -4.37 -3.96 -5.79
C PRO A 87 -3.59 -4.43 -7.03
N PHE A 88 -2.29 -4.09 -7.13
CA PHE A 88 -1.46 -4.46 -8.27
C PHE A 88 -1.12 -5.95 -8.31
N PHE A 89 -1.27 -6.68 -7.21
CA PHE A 89 -1.10 -8.14 -7.17
C PHE A 89 -2.23 -8.90 -7.87
N TYR A 90 -3.36 -8.25 -8.18
CA TYR A 90 -4.54 -8.90 -8.71
C TYR A 90 -4.77 -8.58 -10.22
N PRO A 91 -4.97 -9.59 -11.09
CA PRO A 91 -4.95 -9.39 -12.55
C PRO A 91 -6.24 -8.82 -13.17
N ALA A 92 -7.41 -8.85 -12.51
CA ALA A 92 -8.71 -8.53 -13.14
C ALA A 92 -9.15 -7.04 -13.13
N PHE A 93 -8.23 -6.12 -12.84
CA PHE A 93 -8.46 -4.68 -12.97
C PHE A 93 -8.31 -4.21 -14.42
N SER A 94 -9.26 -3.40 -14.89
CA SER A 94 -9.22 -2.73 -16.18
C SER A 94 -8.08 -1.71 -16.27
N LYS A 95 -7.69 -1.34 -17.50
CA LYS A 95 -6.65 -0.31 -17.72
C LYS A 95 -6.97 1.02 -17.05
N LEU A 96 -8.25 1.39 -16.99
CA LEU A 96 -8.70 2.62 -16.32
C LEU A 96 -8.51 2.53 -14.80
N GLU A 97 -8.90 1.40 -14.19
CA GLU A 97 -8.71 1.16 -12.76
C GLU A 97 -7.22 1.16 -12.39
N VAL A 98 -6.39 0.48 -13.20
CA VAL A 98 -4.93 0.49 -13.02
C VAL A 98 -4.35 1.90 -13.20
N GLY A 99 -4.80 2.65 -14.21
CA GLY A 99 -4.39 4.04 -14.41
C GLY A 99 -4.78 4.93 -13.22
N GLY A 100 -5.96 4.74 -12.66
CA GLY A 100 -6.40 5.41 -11.43
C GLY A 100 -5.52 5.07 -10.22
N GLN A 101 -5.12 3.81 -10.07
CA GLN A 101 -4.22 3.37 -8.99
C GLN A 101 -2.84 4.02 -9.13
N VAL A 102 -2.28 4.05 -10.35
CA VAL A 102 -1.01 4.72 -10.65
C VAL A 102 -1.09 6.22 -10.40
N PHE A 103 -2.21 6.86 -10.79
CA PHE A 103 -2.45 8.28 -10.52
C PHE A 103 -2.45 8.58 -9.03
N VAL A 104 -3.20 7.80 -8.24
CA VAL A 104 -3.22 7.93 -6.78
C VAL A 104 -1.83 7.74 -6.19
N LEU A 105 -1.11 6.70 -6.58
CA LEU A 105 0.22 6.43 -6.06
C LEU A 105 1.21 7.56 -6.39
N THR A 106 1.09 8.15 -7.59
CA THR A 106 1.86 9.32 -8.00
C THR A 106 1.49 10.56 -7.18
N TRP A 107 0.20 10.79 -6.97
CA TRP A 107 -0.28 11.88 -6.13
C TRP A 107 0.27 11.77 -4.70
N PHE A 108 0.22 10.58 -4.10
CA PHE A 108 0.79 10.33 -2.78
C PHE A 108 2.30 10.58 -2.75
N TRP A 109 3.04 10.10 -3.75
CA TRP A 109 4.48 10.35 -3.86
C TRP A 109 4.80 11.85 -3.81
N CYS A 110 4.10 12.65 -4.62
CA CYS A 110 4.27 14.10 -4.66
C CYS A 110 3.88 14.76 -3.33
N ALA A 111 2.81 14.29 -2.68
CA ALA A 111 2.37 14.80 -1.39
C ALA A 111 3.36 14.49 -0.25
N THR A 112 4.09 13.38 -0.33
CA THR A 112 5.15 13.02 0.62
C THR A 112 6.46 13.81 0.38
N HIS A 113 6.72 14.22 -0.87
CA HIS A 113 7.93 14.94 -1.27
C HIS A 113 7.66 16.36 -1.79
N PRO A 114 6.85 17.19 -1.10
CA PRO A 114 6.33 18.43 -1.70
C PRO A 114 7.41 19.46 -2.00
N ILE A 115 8.51 19.45 -1.25
CA ILE A 115 9.61 20.42 -1.39
C ILE A 115 10.70 19.89 -2.33
N ASN A 116 10.87 18.57 -2.43
CA ASN A 116 12.01 17.94 -3.08
C ASN A 116 11.63 16.91 -4.15
N VAL A 117 10.40 16.95 -4.68
CA VAL A 117 9.92 16.00 -5.70
C VAL A 117 10.86 15.88 -6.91
N TRP A 118 11.57 16.96 -7.26
CA TRP A 118 12.50 17.01 -8.39
C TRP A 118 13.97 16.73 -8.03
N GLN A 119 14.30 16.48 -6.75
CA GLN A 119 15.65 16.07 -6.39
C GLN A 119 15.98 14.74 -7.09
N PRO A 120 17.18 14.59 -7.69
CA PRO A 120 17.52 13.39 -8.46
C PRO A 120 17.30 12.08 -7.69
N THR A 121 17.64 12.06 -6.40
CA THR A 121 17.43 10.90 -5.52
C THR A 121 15.96 10.53 -5.36
N VAL A 122 15.07 11.52 -5.22
CA VAL A 122 13.62 11.33 -5.12
C VAL A 122 13.07 10.84 -6.45
N VAL A 123 13.48 11.45 -7.57
CA VAL A 123 13.03 11.01 -8.90
C VAL A 123 13.48 9.57 -9.20
N ILE A 124 14.73 9.22 -8.87
CA ILE A 124 15.24 7.85 -9.02
C ILE A 124 14.41 6.88 -8.15
N GLY A 125 14.14 7.23 -6.89
CA GLY A 125 13.29 6.42 -6.01
C GLY A 125 11.89 6.18 -6.58
N TYR A 126 11.27 7.21 -7.15
CA TYR A 126 9.98 7.09 -7.82
C TYR A 126 10.02 6.16 -9.03
N VAL A 127 11.04 6.31 -9.90
CA VAL A 127 11.21 5.45 -11.08
C VAL A 127 11.43 4.00 -10.67
N VAL A 128 12.25 3.75 -9.64
CA VAL A 128 12.46 2.40 -9.10
C VAL A 128 11.15 1.82 -8.57
N MET A 129 10.40 2.58 -7.76
CA MET A 129 9.11 2.14 -7.23
C MET A 129 8.12 1.81 -8.34
N MET A 130 7.99 2.66 -9.36
CA MET A 130 7.12 2.41 -10.50
C MET A 130 7.55 1.20 -11.33
N GLY A 131 8.87 1.01 -11.49
CA GLY A 131 9.43 -0.18 -12.11
C GLY A 131 9.06 -1.46 -11.35
N LEU A 132 9.18 -1.45 -10.02
CA LEU A 132 8.77 -2.58 -9.18
C LEU A 132 7.26 -2.86 -9.27
N ILE A 133 6.42 -1.83 -9.26
CA ILE A 133 4.97 -2.00 -9.46
C ILE A 133 4.65 -2.60 -10.82
N ALA A 134 5.34 -2.16 -11.88
CA ALA A 134 5.18 -2.74 -13.22
C ALA A 134 5.58 -4.22 -13.25
N VAL A 135 6.67 -4.59 -12.57
CA VAL A 135 7.10 -6.00 -12.42
C VAL A 135 6.06 -6.80 -11.64
N ILE A 136 5.58 -6.29 -10.50
CA ILE A 136 4.53 -6.91 -9.69
C ILE A 136 3.28 -7.15 -10.54
N LYS A 137 2.82 -6.13 -11.27
CA LYS A 137 1.61 -6.25 -12.09
C LYS A 137 1.78 -7.26 -13.23
N ARG A 138 2.97 -7.33 -13.82
CA ARG A 138 3.28 -8.29 -14.89
C ARG A 138 3.35 -9.74 -14.37
N HIS A 139 3.87 -9.92 -13.15
CA HIS A 139 4.10 -11.23 -12.55
C HIS A 139 3.13 -11.56 -11.41
N SER A 140 1.98 -10.88 -11.37
CA SER A 140 1.10 -10.82 -10.22
C SER A 140 0.57 -12.20 -9.81
N HIS A 141 0.17 -13.02 -10.79
CA HIS A 141 -0.28 -14.40 -10.57
C HIS A 141 0.81 -15.29 -9.96
N TRP A 142 2.05 -15.16 -10.44
CA TRP A 142 3.17 -15.94 -9.90
C TRP A 142 3.51 -15.52 -8.47
N LEU A 143 3.48 -14.21 -8.18
CA LEU A 143 3.76 -13.66 -6.85
C LEU A 143 2.71 -14.06 -5.81
N VAL A 144 1.43 -14.08 -6.18
CA VAL A 144 0.36 -14.51 -5.27
C VAL A 144 0.49 -16.00 -4.93
N ILE A 145 0.89 -16.84 -5.89
CA ILE A 145 1.10 -18.29 -5.66
C ILE A 145 2.39 -18.55 -4.87
N ASN A 146 3.46 -17.82 -5.18
CA ASN A 146 4.78 -17.99 -4.59
C ASN A 146 5.08 -16.86 -3.60
N TRP A 147 4.13 -16.56 -2.72
CA TRP A 147 4.24 -15.41 -1.82
C TRP A 147 5.53 -15.42 -0.98
N GLY A 148 6.02 -16.62 -0.61
CA GLY A 148 7.28 -16.82 0.10
C GLY A 148 8.56 -16.56 -0.72
N ALA A 149 8.46 -16.31 -2.03
CA ALA A 149 9.58 -15.83 -2.84
C ALA A 149 9.68 -14.29 -2.84
N GLY A 150 8.66 -13.59 -2.33
CA GLY A 150 8.61 -12.14 -2.20
C GLY A 150 8.76 -11.62 -0.76
N VAL A 151 8.95 -12.51 0.21
CA VAL A 151 9.28 -12.23 1.62
C VAL A 151 10.70 -12.70 1.88
#